data_AF-A0A428SB13-F1
#
_entry.id   AF-A0A428SB13-F1
#
_cell.length_a   1.000
_cell.length_b   1.000
_cell.length_c   1.000
_cell.angle_alpha   90.00
_cell.angle_beta   90.00
_cell.angle_gamma   90.00
#
_symmetry.space_group_name_H-M   'P 1'
#
loop_
_entity.id
_entity.type
_entity.pdbx_description
1 polymer ?
#
loop_
_entity_poly.entity_id
_entity_poly.type
_entity_poly.pdbx_seq_one_letter_code
_entity_poly.pdbx_strand_id
1 'polypeptide(L)'
;MWISLSPTGRLHERLVVLGLALLAFHVNVAVQQRDPINNFCRRWGHQSAVVDNKLYIGGGLVTYDGGSGTPENFSNPYFIYHDLNAVAGSGMPQPYANLSKNSTIPDVSGGIFWPDDVNKYIYLFGGEFYDETPWDFDLYQYDIINNLWQNLGSPRDNDIIGLSYGAGVSIPSRGEAYYYGGWMNNVTVPNWGDAPEVPTSYLLRYEMDSERWTNSTGPDDTGRAEGVMVYVPAGDGGMLVYFGGIRSTGNDSWEAQPMEEIMLYDVLSVTWVEDQSSYNIYLYGGGGEEEGSIGFDDIYILTLPTFEWIKMYPTDTNKTGGFPHHSFTCNVVNEAQMFVHGGFFPLNDVCDVPDQWGLHLMDLGRQNENKAPWALYEPDKTKICCPYRCHQGRGRKQGRRSNQDEAGRWL
;
A
#
# COMPACT_ATOMS: atom_id res chain seq x y z
N MET A 1 66.62 -47.43 -30.80
CA MET A 1 65.53 -48.23 -30.19
C MET A 1 64.23 -47.54 -30.57
N TRP A 2 63.46 -48.15 -31.46
CA TRP A 2 62.18 -47.62 -31.92
C TRP A 2 61.09 -47.98 -30.89
N ILE A 3 60.30 -47.01 -30.45
CA ILE A 3 59.03 -47.26 -29.76
C ILE A 3 57.93 -46.55 -30.55
N SER A 4 57.00 -47.36 -31.06
CA SER A 4 55.74 -46.98 -31.68
C SER A 4 54.72 -46.66 -30.58
N LEU A 5 53.94 -45.58 -30.74
CA LEU A 5 52.76 -45.28 -29.94
C LEU A 5 51.51 -45.34 -30.83
N SER A 6 50.48 -46.02 -30.31
CA SER A 6 49.23 -46.39 -30.95
C SER A 6 48.20 -45.24 -31.02
N PRO A 7 47.19 -45.31 -31.91
CA PRO A 7 46.20 -44.25 -32.09
C PRO A 7 44.96 -44.46 -31.21
N THR A 8 44.91 -43.86 -30.02
CA THR A 8 43.74 -43.84 -29.12
C THR A 8 42.95 -42.52 -29.16
N GLY A 9 43.20 -41.64 -30.14
CA GLY A 9 42.63 -40.29 -30.18
C GLY A 9 41.21 -40.14 -30.75
N ARG A 10 40.67 -41.12 -31.48
CA ARG A 10 39.42 -40.92 -32.27
C ARG A 10 38.10 -41.29 -31.59
N LEU A 11 38.13 -41.96 -30.44
CA LEU A 11 36.91 -42.34 -29.69
C LEU A 11 36.50 -41.30 -28.64
N HIS A 12 37.42 -40.49 -28.14
CA HIS A 12 37.12 -39.45 -27.15
C HIS A 12 36.38 -38.24 -27.74
N GLU A 13 36.71 -37.82 -28.97
CA GLU A 13 36.06 -36.64 -29.58
C GLU A 13 34.57 -36.89 -29.89
N ARG A 14 34.17 -38.11 -30.25
CA ARG A 14 32.75 -38.40 -30.57
C ARG A 14 31.85 -38.49 -29.33
N LEU A 15 32.39 -38.92 -28.19
CA LEU A 15 31.65 -38.99 -26.93
C LEU A 15 31.46 -37.60 -26.29
N VAL A 16 32.45 -36.70 -26.43
CA VAL A 16 32.35 -35.32 -25.92
C VAL A 16 31.35 -34.49 -26.74
N VAL A 17 31.30 -34.67 -28.07
CA VAL A 17 30.36 -33.94 -28.94
C VAL A 17 28.91 -34.42 -28.74
N LEU A 18 28.67 -35.72 -28.51
CA LEU A 18 27.32 -36.20 -28.14
C LEU A 18 26.89 -35.75 -26.74
N GLY A 19 27.81 -35.67 -25.77
CA GLY A 19 27.53 -35.18 -24.43
C GLY A 19 27.16 -33.67 -24.42
N LEU A 20 27.84 -32.86 -25.22
CA LEU A 20 27.53 -31.42 -25.36
C LEU A 20 26.23 -31.17 -26.12
N ALA A 21 25.88 -32.01 -27.11
CA ALA A 21 24.61 -31.90 -27.82
C ALA A 21 23.40 -32.32 -26.96
N LEU A 22 23.57 -33.30 -26.05
CA LEU A 22 22.54 -33.70 -25.09
C LEU A 22 22.38 -32.70 -23.92
N LEU A 23 23.44 -32.02 -23.50
CA LEU A 23 23.34 -30.91 -22.54
C LEU A 23 22.65 -29.66 -23.12
N ALA A 24 22.76 -29.43 -24.43
CA ALA A 24 22.10 -28.32 -25.09
C ALA A 24 20.60 -28.55 -25.37
N PHE A 25 20.10 -29.78 -25.26
CA PHE A 25 18.71 -30.13 -25.61
C PHE A 25 17.78 -30.33 -24.40
N HIS A 26 18.26 -30.15 -23.16
CA HIS A 26 17.48 -30.42 -21.93
C HIS A 26 17.34 -29.24 -20.96
N VAL A 27 17.56 -28.00 -21.41
CA VAL A 27 17.23 -26.80 -20.62
C VAL A 27 16.43 -25.81 -21.45
N ASN A 28 15.26 -26.25 -21.91
CA ASN A 28 14.15 -25.35 -22.27
C ASN A 28 12.90 -25.81 -21.51
N VAL A 29 13.04 -26.15 -20.23
CA VAL A 29 11.96 -25.83 -19.30
C VAL A 29 12.05 -24.32 -19.18
N ALA A 30 11.13 -23.61 -19.84
CA ALA A 30 10.99 -22.19 -19.61
C ALA A 30 10.64 -22.02 -18.13
N VAL A 31 11.65 -21.71 -17.31
CA VAL A 31 11.41 -21.09 -16.01
C VAL A 31 10.70 -19.79 -16.38
N GLN A 32 9.42 -19.69 -16.04
CA GLN A 32 8.70 -18.45 -16.17
C GLN A 32 9.52 -17.38 -15.44
N GLN A 33 10.04 -16.41 -16.20
CA GLN A 33 10.78 -15.30 -15.63
C GLN A 33 9.80 -14.53 -14.73
N ARG A 34 10.12 -14.40 -13.44
CA ARG A 34 9.28 -13.67 -12.47
C ARG A 34 9.69 -12.20 -12.44
N ASP A 35 9.67 -11.56 -13.61
CA ASP A 35 10.02 -10.15 -13.70
C ASP A 35 8.87 -9.29 -13.11
N PRO A 36 9.14 -8.42 -12.13
CA PRO A 36 8.10 -7.67 -11.42
C PRO A 36 7.39 -6.62 -12.29
N ILE A 37 7.90 -6.33 -13.49
CA ILE A 37 7.31 -5.36 -14.42
C ILE A 37 6.67 -6.08 -15.60
N ASN A 38 7.39 -6.98 -16.25
CA ASN A 38 6.96 -7.60 -17.51
C ASN A 38 6.03 -8.80 -17.29
N ASN A 39 6.08 -9.42 -16.11
CA ASN A 39 5.30 -10.61 -15.80
C ASN A 39 4.33 -10.38 -14.64
N PHE A 40 4.10 -9.13 -14.24
CA PHE A 40 3.16 -8.79 -13.17
C PHE A 40 1.74 -9.27 -13.51
N CYS A 41 1.07 -9.91 -12.55
CA CYS A 41 -0.35 -10.24 -12.65
C CYS A 41 -1.19 -9.57 -11.57
N ARG A 42 -0.89 -9.83 -10.28
CA ARG A 42 -1.59 -9.22 -9.13
C ARG A 42 -0.67 -9.10 -7.93
N ARG A 43 -0.98 -8.17 -7.03
CA ARG A 43 -0.32 -8.00 -5.73
C ARG A 43 -1.28 -7.55 -4.65
N TRP A 44 -1.19 -8.08 -3.44
CA TRP A 44 -1.99 -7.65 -2.28
C TRP A 44 -1.22 -7.78 -0.98
N GLY A 45 -1.70 -7.11 0.07
CA GLY A 45 -1.04 -7.04 1.38
C GLY A 45 0.32 -6.33 1.35
N HIS A 46 0.62 -5.63 0.26
CA HIS A 46 1.89 -4.91 0.10
C HIS A 46 1.84 -3.56 0.81
N GLN A 47 3.01 -2.98 1.03
CA GLN A 47 3.15 -1.61 1.52
C GLN A 47 3.47 -0.68 0.36
N SER A 48 3.01 0.56 0.48
CA SER A 48 3.40 1.62 -0.42
C SER A 48 3.52 2.95 0.30
N ALA A 49 4.32 3.83 -0.27
CA ALA A 49 4.53 5.17 0.25
C ALA A 49 4.90 6.11 -0.89
N VAL A 50 4.42 7.35 -0.81
CA VAL A 50 4.85 8.42 -1.71
C VAL A 50 5.90 9.27 -1.01
N VAL A 51 7.07 9.40 -1.62
CA VAL A 51 8.09 10.36 -1.20
C VAL A 51 8.53 11.15 -2.44
N ASP A 52 8.43 12.48 -2.35
CA ASP A 52 8.59 13.38 -3.49
C ASP A 52 7.71 12.95 -4.67
N ASN A 53 8.30 12.73 -5.84
CA ASN A 53 7.61 12.35 -7.07
C ASN A 53 7.72 10.84 -7.35
N LYS A 54 7.79 10.01 -6.31
CA LYS A 54 7.90 8.55 -6.47
C LYS A 54 6.91 7.83 -5.57
N LEU A 55 6.17 6.90 -6.15
CA LEU A 55 5.36 5.92 -5.42
C LEU A 55 6.18 4.65 -5.26
N TYR A 56 6.66 4.39 -4.05
CA TYR A 56 7.41 3.19 -3.68
C TYR A 56 6.45 2.07 -3.30
N ILE A 57 6.78 0.83 -3.70
CA ILE A 57 5.94 -0.33 -3.42
C ILE A 57 6.84 -1.54 -3.10
N GLY A 58 6.53 -2.24 -2.01
CA GLY A 58 7.26 -3.43 -1.56
C GLY A 58 6.38 -4.37 -0.74
N GLY A 59 6.88 -5.58 -0.51
CA GLY A 59 6.18 -6.59 0.29
C GLY A 59 4.89 -7.09 -0.34
N GLY A 60 4.08 -7.76 0.48
CA GLY A 60 2.85 -8.43 0.09
C GLY A 60 3.08 -9.73 -0.67
N LEU A 61 1.97 -10.34 -1.07
CA LEU A 61 1.97 -11.46 -2.00
C LEU A 61 1.84 -10.96 -3.44
N VAL A 62 2.49 -11.65 -4.36
CA VAL A 62 2.48 -11.36 -5.79
C VAL A 62 2.26 -12.63 -6.59
N THR A 63 1.56 -12.49 -7.70
CA THR A 63 1.41 -13.53 -8.72
C THR A 63 1.96 -13.01 -10.04
N TYR A 64 2.41 -13.95 -10.89
CA TYR A 64 2.98 -13.64 -12.20
C TYR A 64 2.17 -14.30 -13.31
N ASP A 65 2.03 -13.64 -14.46
CA ASP A 65 1.31 -14.21 -15.61
C ASP A 65 2.11 -15.38 -16.19
N GLY A 66 1.60 -16.60 -15.97
CA GLY A 66 2.26 -17.86 -16.28
C GLY A 66 1.73 -18.61 -17.48
N GLY A 67 0.72 -18.08 -18.17
CA GLY A 67 0.02 -18.80 -19.23
C GLY A 67 -0.78 -20.00 -18.71
N SER A 68 -2.10 -19.96 -18.89
CA SER A 68 -3.09 -20.99 -18.54
C SER A 68 -2.97 -21.63 -17.14
N GLY A 69 -3.81 -21.18 -16.20
CA GLY A 69 -3.95 -21.74 -14.86
C GLY A 69 -4.29 -20.65 -13.84
N THR A 70 -4.57 -21.04 -12.59
CA THR A 70 -4.61 -20.10 -11.46
C THR A 70 -3.17 -19.68 -11.13
N PRO A 71 -2.82 -18.39 -11.15
CA PRO A 71 -1.48 -17.93 -10.80
C PRO A 71 -1.10 -18.31 -9.38
N GLU A 72 0.11 -18.85 -9.18
CA GLU A 72 0.63 -19.23 -7.87
C GLU A 72 1.07 -18.00 -7.05
N ASN A 73 0.87 -18.04 -5.73
CA ASN A 73 1.19 -16.95 -4.80
C ASN A 73 2.64 -17.05 -4.32
N PHE A 74 3.35 -15.92 -4.34
CA PHE A 74 4.70 -15.80 -3.80
C PHE A 74 4.80 -14.59 -2.88
N SER A 75 5.61 -14.69 -1.83
CA SER A 75 6.14 -13.51 -1.14
C SER A 75 6.86 -12.63 -2.17
N ASN A 76 6.60 -11.33 -2.15
CA ASN A 76 7.17 -10.40 -3.12
C ASN A 76 8.59 -9.95 -2.69
N PRO A 77 9.65 -10.42 -3.37
CA PRO A 77 11.01 -10.04 -3.01
C PRO A 77 11.37 -8.64 -3.52
N TYR A 78 10.59 -8.08 -4.44
CA TYR A 78 10.93 -6.86 -5.15
C TYR A 78 10.47 -5.61 -4.41
N PHE A 79 11.36 -4.62 -4.38
CA PHE A 79 11.06 -3.25 -4.02
C PHE A 79 11.18 -2.38 -5.27
N ILE A 80 10.06 -1.79 -5.68
CA ILE A 80 9.94 -1.03 -6.93
C ILE A 80 9.47 0.39 -6.63
N TYR A 81 9.58 1.26 -7.62
CA TYR A 81 8.88 2.54 -7.58
C TYR A 81 8.28 2.89 -8.93
N HIS A 82 7.24 3.69 -8.91
CA HIS A 82 6.74 4.40 -10.08
C HIS A 82 7.20 5.86 -10.04
N ASP A 83 7.70 6.37 -11.17
CA ASP A 83 8.06 7.79 -11.34
C ASP A 83 6.82 8.61 -11.69
N LEU A 84 6.38 9.45 -10.76
CA LEU A 84 5.20 10.31 -10.89
C LEU A 84 5.43 11.49 -11.87
N ASN A 85 6.65 11.71 -12.37
CA ASN A 85 6.88 12.66 -13.45
C ASN A 85 6.82 12.04 -14.85
N ALA A 86 6.76 10.70 -14.95
CA ALA A 86 6.84 9.99 -16.21
C ALA A 86 5.59 9.13 -16.44
N VAL A 87 4.70 9.59 -17.31
CA VAL A 87 3.50 8.83 -17.70
C VAL A 87 3.86 7.87 -18.84
N ALA A 88 3.64 6.57 -18.62
CA ALA A 88 3.82 5.53 -19.61
C ALA A 88 2.73 5.59 -20.69
N GLY A 89 2.91 4.81 -21.77
CA GLY A 89 1.91 4.69 -22.82
C GLY A 89 0.53 4.18 -22.35
N SER A 90 0.48 3.52 -21.20
CA SER A 90 -0.76 3.05 -20.55
C SER A 90 -1.54 4.15 -19.82
N GLY A 91 -0.98 5.35 -19.70
CA GLY A 91 -1.58 6.47 -18.97
C GLY A 91 -1.34 6.45 -17.45
N MET A 92 -0.54 5.50 -16.96
CA MET A 92 -0.10 5.41 -15.57
C MET A 92 1.40 5.73 -15.42
N PRO A 93 1.87 6.11 -14.23
CA PRO A 93 3.29 6.29 -13.94
C PRO A 93 4.15 5.08 -14.32
N GLN A 94 5.32 5.32 -14.90
CA GLN A 94 6.26 4.27 -15.32
C GLN A 94 6.91 3.59 -14.10
N PRO A 95 6.88 2.24 -13.98
CA PRO A 95 7.60 1.51 -12.94
C PRO A 95 9.07 1.27 -13.26
N TYR A 96 9.86 1.12 -12.19
CA TYR A 96 11.26 0.75 -12.20
C TYR A 96 11.58 -0.24 -11.07
N ALA A 97 12.33 -1.28 -11.40
CA ALA A 97 12.75 -2.35 -10.48
C ALA A 97 14.27 -2.38 -10.30
N ASN A 98 14.88 -1.21 -10.12
CA ASN A 98 16.32 -1.02 -9.97
C ASN A 98 16.74 -0.52 -8.56
N LEU A 99 15.85 -0.62 -7.58
CA LEU A 99 16.16 -0.31 -6.18
C LEU A 99 16.90 -1.49 -5.55
N SER A 100 17.72 -1.19 -4.54
CA SER A 100 18.36 -2.23 -3.75
C SER A 100 17.33 -2.86 -2.82
N LYS A 101 17.34 -4.19 -2.76
CA LYS A 101 16.75 -5.02 -1.71
C LYS A 101 17.41 -6.39 -1.82
N ASN A 102 17.86 -6.92 -0.70
CA ASN A 102 18.51 -8.22 -0.63
C ASN A 102 17.80 -9.08 0.43
N SER A 103 18.27 -10.30 0.63
CA SER A 103 17.68 -11.26 1.56
C SER A 103 17.87 -10.91 3.05
N THR A 104 18.50 -9.78 3.41
CA THR A 104 18.58 -9.33 4.80
C THR A 104 17.39 -8.45 5.19
N ILE A 105 16.50 -8.15 4.25
CA ILE A 105 15.28 -7.37 4.43
C ILE A 105 14.11 -8.32 4.21
N PRO A 106 13.13 -8.37 5.13
CA PRO A 106 12.08 -9.37 5.07
C PRO A 106 11.07 -9.11 3.95
N ASP A 107 10.49 -10.20 3.46
CA ASP A 107 9.39 -10.20 2.48
C ASP A 107 8.06 -10.41 3.22
N VAL A 108 7.49 -9.31 3.73
CA VAL A 108 6.30 -9.35 4.60
C VAL A 108 5.03 -8.83 3.94
N SER A 109 3.90 -9.40 4.33
CA SER A 109 2.54 -8.93 3.99
C SER A 109 1.91 -8.18 5.17
N GLY A 110 1.02 -7.23 4.93
CA GLY A 110 0.28 -6.52 5.98
C GLY A 110 1.12 -5.59 6.89
N GLY A 111 2.42 -5.39 6.61
CA GLY A 111 3.22 -4.36 7.27
C GLY A 111 2.83 -2.93 6.86
N ILE A 112 3.57 -1.94 7.33
CA ILE A 112 3.38 -0.51 6.98
C ILE A 112 4.70 0.12 6.51
N PHE A 113 4.61 0.94 5.48
CA PHE A 113 5.66 1.92 5.17
C PHE A 113 5.36 3.25 5.83
N TRP A 114 6.30 3.74 6.63
CA TRP A 114 6.29 5.10 7.16
C TRP A 114 7.27 5.96 6.34
N PRO A 115 6.78 6.76 5.39
CA PRO A 115 7.63 7.71 4.71
C PRO A 115 8.10 8.80 5.69
N ASP A 116 9.33 9.26 5.50
CA ASP A 116 9.88 10.49 6.03
C ASP A 116 10.38 11.31 4.83
N ASP A 117 9.53 12.24 4.37
CA ASP A 117 9.84 13.10 3.24
C ASP A 117 10.82 14.23 3.59
N VAL A 118 11.07 14.49 4.87
CA VAL A 118 12.05 15.48 5.34
C VAL A 118 13.46 14.91 5.22
N ASN A 119 13.68 13.72 5.79
CA ASN A 119 15.00 13.08 5.82
C ASN A 119 15.24 12.09 4.67
N LYS A 120 14.22 11.85 3.82
CA LYS A 120 14.28 10.95 2.66
C LYS A 120 14.51 9.49 3.04
N TYR A 121 13.72 9.05 4.02
CA TYR A 121 13.67 7.66 4.46
C TYR A 121 12.29 7.04 4.23
N ILE A 122 12.26 5.71 4.15
CA ILE A 122 11.02 4.92 4.28
C ILE A 122 11.30 3.84 5.31
N TYR A 123 10.55 3.83 6.40
CA TYR A 123 10.66 2.76 7.39
C TYR A 123 9.68 1.64 7.05
N LEU A 124 10.08 0.39 7.27
CA LEU A 124 9.20 -0.79 7.19
C LEU A 124 8.94 -1.30 8.61
N PHE A 125 7.68 -1.23 9.02
CA PHE A 125 7.21 -1.72 10.31
C PHE A 125 6.30 -2.94 10.14
N GLY A 126 6.60 -4.00 10.90
CA GLY A 126 5.77 -5.18 11.05
C GLY A 126 5.48 -5.93 9.75
N GLY A 127 4.38 -6.66 9.76
CA GLY A 127 3.94 -7.57 8.71
C GLY A 127 4.16 -9.04 9.07
N GLU A 128 3.54 -9.92 8.28
CA GLU A 128 3.56 -11.36 8.43
C GLU A 128 4.32 -12.05 7.30
N PHE A 129 4.81 -13.24 7.60
CA PHE A 129 5.57 -14.08 6.67
C PHE A 129 4.65 -15.08 5.98
N TYR A 130 4.97 -15.40 4.73
CA TYR A 130 4.24 -16.41 3.95
C TYR A 130 5.17 -17.57 3.60
N ASP A 131 4.75 -18.78 3.97
CA ASP A 131 5.48 -20.04 3.75
C ASP A 131 6.92 -20.02 4.29
N GLU A 132 7.16 -19.23 5.35
CA GLU A 132 8.44 -19.08 6.02
C GLU A 132 8.24 -18.98 7.54
N THR A 133 9.23 -19.39 8.32
CA THR A 133 9.23 -19.13 9.77
C THR A 133 9.41 -17.64 10.03
N PRO A 134 8.56 -17.00 10.85
CA PRO A 134 8.70 -15.58 11.15
C PRO A 134 10.05 -15.25 11.76
N TRP A 135 10.56 -14.07 11.44
CA TRP A 135 11.76 -13.52 12.07
C TRP A 135 11.40 -12.79 13.35
N ASP A 136 12.38 -12.61 14.24
CA ASP A 136 12.24 -11.62 15.31
C ASP A 136 12.06 -10.23 14.70
N PHE A 137 11.22 -9.40 15.33
CA PHE A 137 10.92 -8.08 14.80
C PHE A 137 12.10 -7.12 14.92
N ASP A 138 12.54 -6.63 13.76
CA ASP A 138 13.45 -5.51 13.61
C ASP A 138 12.77 -4.38 12.83
N LEU A 139 13.11 -3.12 13.15
CA LEU A 139 12.73 -1.99 12.31
C LEU A 139 13.74 -1.84 11.16
N TYR A 140 13.23 -1.76 9.93
CA TYR A 140 14.07 -1.53 8.75
C TYR A 140 13.83 -0.13 8.20
N GLN A 141 14.88 0.46 7.64
CA GLN A 141 14.85 1.78 7.02
C GLN A 141 15.48 1.73 5.64
N TYR A 142 14.82 2.29 4.65
CA TYR A 142 15.35 2.51 3.32
C TYR A 142 15.82 3.96 3.17
N ASP A 143 17.11 4.13 2.89
CA ASP A 143 17.71 5.40 2.49
C ASP A 143 17.49 5.63 1.00
N ILE A 144 16.61 6.59 0.69
CA ILE A 144 16.23 6.90 -0.70
C ILE A 144 17.41 7.49 -1.47
N ILE A 145 18.22 8.32 -0.82
CA ILE A 145 19.32 9.05 -1.46
C ILE A 145 20.44 8.08 -1.84
N ASN A 146 20.78 7.17 -0.93
CA ASN A 146 21.87 6.22 -1.11
C ASN A 146 21.41 4.90 -1.76
N ASN A 147 20.11 4.71 -1.98
CA ASN A 147 19.51 3.48 -2.47
C ASN A 147 19.98 2.27 -1.67
N LEU A 148 19.76 2.30 -0.36
CA LEU A 148 20.27 1.29 0.57
C LEU A 148 19.30 1.02 1.71
N TRP A 149 19.06 -0.25 2.01
CA TRP A 149 18.37 -0.66 3.23
C TRP A 149 19.33 -0.79 4.41
N GLN A 150 18.84 -0.38 5.58
CA GLN A 150 19.49 -0.51 6.87
C GLN A 150 18.56 -1.26 7.81
N ASN A 151 19.14 -2.14 8.63
CA ASN A 151 18.45 -2.77 9.74
C ASN A 151 18.78 -1.94 11.00
N LEU A 152 17.76 -1.33 11.61
CA LEU A 152 17.90 -0.52 12.83
C LEU A 152 17.85 -1.40 14.10
N GLY A 153 17.53 -2.68 13.95
CA GLY A 153 17.45 -3.68 15.00
C GLY A 153 16.13 -3.63 15.76
N SER A 154 16.03 -4.52 16.74
CA SER A 154 14.84 -4.65 17.57
C SER A 154 14.75 -3.49 18.58
N PRO A 155 13.54 -3.01 18.90
CA PRO A 155 13.35 -1.96 19.90
C PRO A 155 13.94 -2.35 21.26
N ARG A 156 14.85 -1.52 21.80
CA ARG A 156 15.65 -1.87 22.99
C ARG A 156 14.88 -1.86 24.32
N ASP A 157 13.72 -1.18 24.38
CA ASP A 157 13.15 -0.75 25.66
C ASP A 157 11.65 -1.09 25.91
N ASN A 158 10.90 -1.78 25.03
CA ASN A 158 9.42 -1.82 25.18
C ASN A 158 8.68 -3.08 24.67
N ASP A 159 9.32 -4.25 24.53
CA ASP A 159 8.67 -5.49 24.04
C ASP A 159 7.76 -5.25 22.81
N ILE A 160 8.25 -4.43 21.87
CA ILE A 160 7.49 -4.07 20.67
C ILE A 160 7.53 -5.25 19.72
N ILE A 161 6.35 -5.64 19.24
CA ILE A 161 6.17 -6.76 18.32
C ILE A 161 5.82 -6.20 16.94
N GLY A 162 6.37 -6.81 15.89
CA GLY A 162 5.98 -6.55 14.51
C GLY A 162 4.63 -7.19 14.25
N LEU A 163 3.57 -6.38 14.16
CA LEU A 163 2.21 -6.83 13.92
C LEU A 163 1.87 -6.75 12.43
N SER A 164 0.89 -7.55 11.97
CA SER A 164 0.37 -7.49 10.60
C SER A 164 -1.03 -6.88 10.53
N TYR A 165 -1.35 -6.26 9.39
CA TYR A 165 -2.64 -5.61 9.09
C TYR A 165 -3.16 -4.65 10.16
N GLY A 166 -2.29 -3.98 10.91
CA GLY A 166 -2.66 -2.82 11.70
C GLY A 166 -2.70 -1.55 10.85
N ALA A 167 -3.29 -0.50 11.42
CA ALA A 167 -3.35 0.81 10.77
C ALA A 167 -2.08 1.61 11.10
N GLY A 168 -1.43 2.21 10.11
CA GLY A 168 -0.23 2.99 10.36
C GLY A 168 -0.15 4.27 9.54
N VAL A 169 0.45 5.30 10.14
CA VAL A 169 0.67 6.61 9.51
C VAL A 169 1.93 7.27 10.07
N SER A 170 2.64 8.03 9.25
CA SER A 170 3.74 8.90 9.70
C SER A 170 3.38 10.37 9.58
N ILE A 171 4.00 11.18 10.43
CA ILE A 171 3.95 12.63 10.42
C ILE A 171 5.40 13.14 10.32
N PRO A 172 5.98 13.19 9.11
CA PRO A 172 7.40 13.52 8.92
C PRO A 172 7.80 14.88 9.48
N SER A 173 6.91 15.87 9.40
CA SER A 173 7.12 17.22 9.95
C SER A 173 7.35 17.23 11.47
N ARG A 174 7.03 16.13 12.15
CA ARG A 174 7.21 15.92 13.58
C ARG A 174 8.24 14.83 13.90
N GLY A 175 8.76 14.12 12.90
CA GLY A 175 9.60 12.94 13.10
C GLY A 175 8.88 11.84 13.87
N GLU A 176 7.56 11.67 13.65
CA GLU A 176 6.74 10.71 14.39
C GLU A 176 6.09 9.70 13.44
N ALA A 177 5.98 8.45 13.88
CA ALA A 177 5.20 7.41 13.24
C ALA A 177 4.28 6.73 14.25
N TYR A 178 3.10 6.33 13.80
CA TYR A 178 2.08 5.68 14.61
C TYR A 178 1.63 4.37 13.97
N TYR A 179 1.35 3.38 14.82
CA TYR A 179 0.72 2.12 14.48
C TYR A 179 -0.42 1.83 15.47
N TYR A 180 -1.56 1.37 14.99
CA TYR A 180 -2.68 0.99 15.83
C TYR A 180 -3.29 -0.34 15.43
N GLY A 181 -3.49 -1.20 16.43
CA GLY A 181 -4.08 -2.52 16.26
C GLY A 181 -3.13 -3.51 15.59
N GLY A 182 -3.68 -4.43 14.79
CA GLY A 182 -2.94 -5.45 14.06
C GLY A 182 -2.97 -6.83 14.74
N TRP A 183 -2.67 -7.85 13.95
CA TRP A 183 -2.69 -9.26 14.31
C TRP A 183 -1.37 -9.74 14.89
N MET A 184 -1.50 -10.64 15.88
CA MET A 184 -0.43 -11.46 16.44
C MET A 184 -0.82 -12.94 16.29
N ASN A 185 0.06 -13.73 15.67
CA ASN A 185 -0.20 -15.12 15.30
C ASN A 185 1.12 -15.86 14.97
N ASN A 186 1.00 -17.11 14.52
CA ASN A 186 2.15 -17.96 14.19
C ASN A 186 2.92 -17.56 12.91
N VAL A 187 2.44 -16.57 12.15
CA VAL A 187 3.12 -16.02 10.96
C VAL A 187 3.67 -14.60 11.19
N THR A 188 3.47 -14.03 12.38
CA THR A 188 4.06 -12.76 12.83
C THR A 188 5.06 -12.95 13.97
N VAL A 189 4.80 -13.88 14.89
CA VAL A 189 5.61 -14.10 16.10
C VAL A 189 6.31 -15.46 16.06
N PRO A 190 7.66 -15.51 16.17
CA PRO A 190 8.38 -16.76 16.27
C PRO A 190 7.96 -17.58 17.51
N ASN A 191 7.89 -18.90 17.37
CA ASN A 191 7.53 -19.83 18.45
C ASN A 191 6.14 -19.59 19.10
N TRP A 192 5.18 -19.03 18.35
CA TRP A 192 3.79 -18.83 18.80
C TRP A 192 3.10 -20.11 19.32
N GLY A 193 3.41 -21.26 18.70
CA GLY A 193 2.76 -22.53 19.00
C GLY A 193 1.33 -22.58 18.45
N ASP A 194 0.43 -23.26 19.18
CA ASP A 194 -0.96 -23.52 18.77
C ASP A 194 -1.97 -22.53 19.38
N ALA A 195 -1.51 -21.37 19.87
CA ALA A 195 -2.40 -20.35 20.43
C ALA A 195 -3.27 -19.72 19.32
N PRO A 196 -4.52 -19.32 19.61
CA PRO A 196 -5.35 -18.57 18.66
C PRO A 196 -4.69 -17.25 18.25
N GLU A 197 -5.00 -16.73 17.06
CA GLU A 197 -4.58 -15.39 16.67
C GLU A 197 -5.27 -14.31 17.50
N VAL A 198 -4.55 -13.21 17.75
CA VAL A 198 -4.97 -12.16 18.68
C VAL A 198 -4.86 -10.79 17.99
N PRO A 199 -5.98 -10.05 17.81
CA PRO A 199 -5.91 -8.66 17.42
C PRO A 199 -5.53 -7.82 18.64
N THR A 200 -4.68 -6.81 18.45
CA THR A 200 -4.15 -6.02 19.58
C THR A 200 -4.85 -4.67 19.73
N SER A 201 -4.77 -4.06 20.91
CA SER A 201 -5.18 -2.67 21.15
C SER A 201 -3.97 -1.73 21.24
N TYR A 202 -2.81 -2.15 20.73
CA TYR A 202 -1.56 -1.41 20.87
C TYR A 202 -1.57 -0.17 20.00
N LEU A 203 -1.42 0.99 20.63
CA LEU A 203 -1.16 2.25 19.97
C LEU A 203 0.33 2.57 20.15
N LEU A 204 1.10 2.25 19.12
CA LEU A 204 2.53 2.46 19.09
C LEU A 204 2.84 3.83 18.50
N ARG A 205 3.80 4.51 19.11
CA ARG A 205 4.45 5.71 18.57
C ARG A 205 5.95 5.47 18.48
N TYR A 206 6.52 5.75 17.33
CA TYR A 206 7.96 5.77 17.09
C TYR A 206 8.43 7.20 16.81
N GLU A 207 9.39 7.67 17.58
CA GLU A 207 10.05 8.97 17.37
C GLU A 207 11.33 8.74 16.56
N MET A 208 11.29 9.14 15.29
CA MET A 208 12.32 8.84 14.28
C MET A 208 13.69 9.43 14.65
N ASP A 209 13.74 10.64 15.20
CA ASP A 209 14.99 11.34 15.54
C ASP A 209 15.70 10.76 16.77
N SER A 210 14.92 10.28 17.75
CA SER A 210 15.45 9.76 19.02
C SER A 210 15.43 8.24 19.10
N GLU A 211 14.92 7.59 18.06
CA GLU A 211 14.72 6.14 17.95
C GLU A 211 13.92 5.55 19.12
N ARG A 212 13.01 6.35 19.70
CA ARG A 212 12.27 5.99 20.91
C ARG A 212 10.89 5.44 20.57
N TRP A 213 10.52 4.35 21.24
CA TRP A 213 9.20 3.75 21.16
C TRP A 213 8.35 4.14 22.37
N THR A 214 7.04 4.28 22.15
CA THR A 214 6.03 4.35 23.21
C THR A 214 4.87 3.46 22.80
N ASN A 215 4.43 2.57 23.69
CA ASN A 215 3.16 1.87 23.53
C ASN A 215 2.18 2.45 24.54
N SER A 216 1.18 3.19 24.04
CA SER A 216 0.18 3.83 24.91
C SER A 216 -1.07 2.99 25.11
N THR A 217 -1.18 1.81 24.46
CA THR A 217 -2.35 0.90 24.41
C THR A 217 -3.69 1.61 24.53
N GLY A 218 -4.46 1.71 23.45
CA GLY A 218 -5.74 2.39 23.54
C GLY A 218 -6.27 2.87 22.21
N PRO A 219 -7.41 3.58 22.20
CA PRO A 219 -8.04 4.28 23.32
C PRO A 219 -8.86 3.41 24.30
N ASP A 220 -9.03 2.12 24.01
CA ASP A 220 -9.65 1.13 24.90
C ASP A 220 -8.87 -0.21 24.84
N ASP A 221 -9.34 -1.22 25.56
CA ASP A 221 -8.70 -2.55 25.60
C ASP A 221 -9.18 -3.48 24.47
N THR A 222 -9.98 -2.99 23.53
CA THR A 222 -10.52 -3.81 22.43
C THR A 222 -9.47 -3.99 21.35
N GLY A 223 -9.11 -5.25 21.10
CA GLY A 223 -8.22 -5.63 20.01
C GLY A 223 -8.82 -5.30 18.65
N ARG A 224 -8.05 -4.68 17.75
CA ARG A 224 -8.49 -4.29 16.41
C ARG A 224 -7.45 -4.66 15.36
N ALA A 225 -7.88 -4.88 14.13
CA ALA A 225 -7.01 -5.09 12.97
C ALA A 225 -7.74 -4.68 11.69
N GLU A 226 -7.02 -4.61 10.57
CA GLU A 226 -7.52 -4.35 9.22
C GLU A 226 -8.25 -3.02 9.01
N GLY A 227 -8.12 -2.11 9.99
CA GLY A 227 -8.62 -0.75 9.91
C GLY A 227 -7.66 0.19 9.21
N VAL A 228 -8.06 1.44 9.04
CA VAL A 228 -7.23 2.50 8.47
C VAL A 228 -7.05 3.63 9.48
N MET A 229 -5.87 4.26 9.46
CA MET A 229 -5.56 5.44 10.25
C MET A 229 -4.98 6.50 9.34
N VAL A 230 -5.54 7.71 9.40
CA VAL A 230 -5.07 8.85 8.62
C VAL A 230 -4.76 10.03 9.53
N TYR A 231 -3.75 10.82 9.15
CA TYR A 231 -3.42 12.07 9.82
C TYR A 231 -4.17 13.23 9.18
N VAL A 232 -4.83 14.02 10.01
CA VAL A 232 -5.50 15.26 9.61
C VAL A 232 -4.78 16.42 10.30
N PRO A 233 -4.16 17.36 9.54
CA PRO A 233 -3.44 18.50 10.11
C PRO A 233 -4.40 19.60 10.60
N ALA A 234 -5.36 19.24 11.46
CA ALA A 234 -6.31 20.15 12.09
C ALA A 234 -5.92 20.41 13.55
N GLY A 235 -5.95 21.67 13.99
CA GLY A 235 -5.42 22.04 15.31
C GLY A 235 -3.90 22.26 15.30
N ASP A 236 -3.33 22.57 16.47
CA ASP A 236 -1.90 22.90 16.61
C ASP A 236 -0.96 21.68 16.41
N GLY A 237 -1.45 20.47 16.69
CA GLY A 237 -0.71 19.21 16.52
C GLY A 237 -1.21 18.29 15.40
N GLY A 238 -2.42 18.54 14.89
CA GLY A 238 -3.14 17.57 14.08
C GLY A 238 -3.79 16.45 14.90
N MET A 239 -4.51 15.58 14.21
CA MET A 239 -5.30 14.50 14.80
C MET A 239 -5.18 13.24 13.95
N LEU A 240 -5.12 12.08 14.59
CA LEU A 240 -5.26 10.80 13.91
C LEU A 240 -6.73 10.39 13.90
N VAL A 241 -7.21 9.94 12.75
CA VAL A 241 -8.58 9.44 12.56
C VAL A 241 -8.49 7.97 12.18
N TYR A 242 -9.05 7.11 13.01
CA TYR A 242 -9.11 5.66 12.79
C TYR A 242 -10.56 5.18 12.62
N PHE A 243 -10.79 4.27 11.67
CA PHE A 243 -12.08 3.62 11.46
C PHE A 243 -11.94 2.35 10.62
N GLY A 244 -13.00 1.56 10.59
CA GLY A 244 -13.09 0.33 9.80
C GLY A 244 -12.29 -0.84 10.39
N GLY A 245 -12.17 -1.92 9.60
CA GLY A 245 -11.51 -3.14 10.03
C GLY A 245 -12.39 -4.01 10.93
N ILE A 246 -11.76 -4.81 11.77
CA ILE A 246 -12.39 -5.69 12.75
C ILE A 246 -12.09 -5.25 14.17
N ARG A 247 -12.96 -5.63 15.11
CA ARG A 247 -12.78 -5.49 16.55
C ARG A 247 -13.08 -6.81 17.25
N SER A 248 -12.33 -7.11 18.30
CA SER A 248 -12.55 -8.31 19.11
C SER A 248 -13.87 -8.22 19.87
N THR A 249 -14.60 -9.33 19.91
CA THR A 249 -15.80 -9.53 20.74
C THR A 249 -15.50 -10.35 22.00
N GLY A 250 -14.23 -10.72 22.20
CA GLY A 250 -13.77 -11.64 23.24
C GLY A 250 -13.94 -13.11 22.85
N ASN A 251 -13.38 -14.02 23.66
CA ASN A 251 -13.41 -15.47 23.44
C ASN A 251 -12.90 -15.90 22.04
N ASP A 252 -11.77 -15.34 21.60
CA ASP A 252 -11.14 -15.66 20.32
C ASP A 252 -12.03 -15.39 19.09
N SER A 253 -12.93 -14.39 19.21
CA SER A 253 -13.84 -13.96 18.16
C SER A 253 -13.73 -12.44 17.90
N TRP A 254 -14.14 -12.05 16.70
CA TRP A 254 -14.15 -10.67 16.21
C TRP A 254 -15.37 -10.44 15.32
N GLU A 255 -15.67 -9.17 15.12
CA GLU A 255 -16.69 -8.66 14.20
C GLU A 255 -16.15 -7.43 13.48
N ALA A 256 -16.76 -7.05 12.37
CA ALA A 256 -16.48 -5.82 11.63
C ALA A 256 -16.79 -4.62 12.52
N GLN A 257 -15.84 -3.69 12.62
CA GLN A 257 -16.07 -2.45 13.32
C GLN A 257 -17.08 -1.60 12.52
N PRO A 258 -18.16 -1.13 13.15
CA PRO A 258 -19.11 -0.25 12.48
C PRO A 258 -18.42 1.01 11.93
N MET A 259 -18.70 1.37 10.68
CA MET A 259 -18.12 2.58 10.03
C MET A 259 -18.55 3.91 10.68
N GLU A 260 -19.56 3.87 11.57
CA GLU A 260 -19.99 4.98 12.42
C GLU A 260 -19.08 5.16 13.65
N GLU A 261 -18.31 4.13 14.04
CA GLU A 261 -17.33 4.20 15.12
C GLU A 261 -16.00 4.76 14.59
N ILE A 262 -15.90 6.09 14.64
CA ILE A 262 -14.71 6.84 14.23
C ILE A 262 -13.94 7.27 15.49
N MET A 263 -12.70 6.82 15.59
CA MET A 263 -11.84 7.03 16.73
C MET A 263 -10.87 8.18 16.44
N LEU A 264 -10.76 9.11 17.39
CA LEU A 264 -9.95 10.31 17.25
C LEU A 264 -8.84 10.30 18.30
N TYR A 265 -7.61 10.48 17.85
CA TYR A 265 -6.46 10.64 18.72
C TYR A 265 -5.81 12.00 18.48
N ASP A 266 -5.84 12.84 19.50
CA ASP A 266 -5.24 14.16 19.46
C ASP A 266 -3.74 14.08 19.75
N VAL A 267 -2.93 14.55 18.79
CA VAL A 267 -1.47 14.44 18.85
C VAL A 267 -0.85 15.40 19.89
N LEU A 268 -1.49 16.53 20.24
CA LEU A 268 -0.93 17.52 21.17
C LEU A 268 -1.90 18.18 22.18
N SER A 269 -3.19 17.83 22.21
CA SER A 269 -4.26 18.53 22.95
C SER A 269 -4.70 19.85 22.28
N VAL A 270 -5.98 19.96 21.90
CA VAL A 270 -6.57 21.05 21.10
C VAL A 270 -6.60 22.43 21.77
N THR A 271 -6.02 23.42 21.08
CA THR A 271 -6.76 24.65 20.72
C THR A 271 -7.16 24.61 19.23
N TRP A 272 -8.40 25.03 18.93
CA TRP A 272 -8.95 24.99 17.57
C TRP A 272 -8.33 26.05 16.68
N VAL A 273 -8.02 25.72 15.43
CA VAL A 273 -7.72 26.71 14.39
C VAL A 273 -9.05 27.36 13.99
N GLU A 274 -9.13 28.70 14.03
CA GLU A 274 -10.33 29.48 13.67
C GLU A 274 -10.65 29.48 12.16
N ASP A 275 -9.92 28.72 11.33
CA ASP A 275 -9.91 28.91 9.87
C ASP A 275 -11.09 28.31 9.10
N GLN A 276 -12.01 27.61 9.78
CA GLN A 276 -13.18 26.97 9.15
C GLN A 276 -12.83 25.99 8.03
N SER A 277 -11.65 25.35 8.08
CA SER A 277 -11.25 24.34 7.10
C SER A 277 -12.08 23.05 7.23
N SER A 278 -12.47 22.48 6.09
CA SER A 278 -13.15 21.17 6.00
C SER A 278 -12.20 20.16 5.35
N TYR A 279 -12.11 18.96 5.93
CA TYR A 279 -11.28 17.88 5.40
C TYR A 279 -12.15 16.75 4.86
N ASN A 280 -11.67 16.07 3.82
CA ASN A 280 -12.33 14.90 3.24
C ASN A 280 -11.38 13.71 3.29
N ILE A 281 -11.86 12.59 3.83
CA ILE A 281 -11.16 11.31 3.80
C ILE A 281 -11.87 10.45 2.76
N TYR A 282 -11.11 9.96 1.78
CA TYR A 282 -11.63 9.13 0.69
C TYR A 282 -11.37 7.67 1.01
N LEU A 283 -12.44 6.87 0.93
CA LEU A 283 -12.40 5.43 1.15
C LEU A 283 -12.79 4.75 -0.16
N TYR A 284 -12.08 3.66 -0.48
CA TYR A 284 -12.43 2.78 -1.57
C TYR A 284 -12.39 1.33 -1.09
N GLY A 285 -13.30 0.52 -1.62
CA GLY A 285 -13.31 -0.94 -1.47
C GLY A 285 -13.38 -1.45 -0.03
N GLY A 286 -12.91 -2.69 0.18
CA GLY A 286 -12.85 -3.31 1.50
C GLY A 286 -13.43 -4.73 1.52
N GLY A 287 -12.98 -5.52 2.49
CA GLY A 287 -13.53 -6.84 2.76
C GLY A 287 -14.93 -6.73 3.35
N GLY A 288 -15.78 -7.73 3.10
CA GLY A 288 -17.08 -7.83 3.72
C GLY A 288 -17.11 -9.03 4.64
N GLU A 289 -17.58 -8.84 5.87
CA GLU A 289 -17.62 -9.92 6.87
C GLU A 289 -18.95 -10.67 6.89
N GLU A 290 -20.05 -10.03 6.47
CA GLU A 290 -21.38 -10.65 6.46
C GLU A 290 -21.41 -11.93 5.62
N GLU A 291 -22.18 -12.93 6.06
CA GLU A 291 -22.29 -14.21 5.37
C GLU A 291 -22.74 -14.00 3.90
N GLY A 292 -21.91 -14.47 2.97
CA GLY A 292 -22.14 -14.31 1.53
C GLY A 292 -21.66 -12.98 0.94
N SER A 293 -21.04 -12.11 1.75
CA SER A 293 -20.39 -10.90 1.25
C SER A 293 -19.12 -11.25 0.48
N ILE A 294 -18.90 -10.53 -0.62
CA ILE A 294 -17.74 -10.66 -1.52
C ILE A 294 -16.83 -9.43 -1.44
N GLY A 295 -17.09 -8.53 -0.48
CA GLY A 295 -16.43 -7.24 -0.35
C GLY A 295 -17.11 -6.11 -1.12
N PHE A 296 -16.42 -4.97 -1.18
CA PHE A 296 -16.93 -3.72 -1.73
C PHE A 296 -16.06 -3.20 -2.88
N ASP A 297 -16.71 -2.53 -3.82
CA ASP A 297 -16.20 -1.72 -4.94
C ASP A 297 -16.97 -0.39 -4.91
N ASP A 298 -16.99 0.21 -3.72
CA ASP A 298 -17.66 1.45 -3.41
C ASP A 298 -16.63 2.53 -3.12
N ILE A 299 -16.94 3.78 -3.49
CA ILE A 299 -16.18 4.96 -3.07
C ILE A 299 -17.04 5.77 -2.13
N TYR A 300 -16.52 6.08 -0.95
CA TYR A 300 -17.14 6.96 0.03
C TYR A 300 -16.21 8.11 0.42
N ILE A 301 -16.81 9.22 0.84
CA ILE A 301 -16.11 10.36 1.39
C ILE A 301 -16.63 10.58 2.82
N LEU A 302 -15.73 10.54 3.79
CA LEU A 302 -15.99 11.03 5.15
C LEU A 302 -15.62 12.51 5.23
N THR A 303 -16.60 13.34 5.57
CA THR A 303 -16.43 14.79 5.70
C THR A 303 -16.15 15.18 7.15
N LEU A 304 -15.16 16.05 7.38
CA LEU A 304 -14.84 16.62 8.69
C LEU A 304 -15.08 18.13 8.68
N PRO A 305 -15.66 18.71 9.75
CA PRO A 305 -15.94 18.08 11.05
C PRO A 305 -17.36 17.48 11.19
N THR A 306 -18.12 17.35 10.09
CA THR A 306 -19.53 16.90 10.15
C THR A 306 -19.68 15.39 10.40
N PHE A 307 -18.64 14.60 10.16
CA PHE A 307 -18.62 13.14 10.26
C PHE A 307 -19.70 12.46 9.39
N GLU A 308 -19.99 13.05 8.23
CA GLU A 308 -20.95 12.50 7.28
C GLU A 308 -20.26 11.67 6.21
N TRP A 309 -20.77 10.46 5.98
CA TRP A 309 -20.40 9.58 4.89
C TRP A 309 -21.22 9.91 3.63
N ILE A 310 -20.52 10.23 2.54
CA ILE A 310 -21.13 10.52 1.24
C ILE A 310 -20.69 9.47 0.23
N LYS A 311 -21.64 8.68 -0.29
CA LYS A 311 -21.35 7.73 -1.37
C LYS A 311 -21.04 8.50 -2.66
N MET A 312 -19.89 8.21 -3.25
CA MET A 312 -19.42 8.79 -4.51
C MET A 312 -19.53 7.80 -5.69
N TYR A 313 -19.43 6.49 -5.44
CA TYR A 313 -19.55 5.46 -6.45
C TYR A 313 -19.98 4.11 -5.84
N PRO A 314 -20.77 3.29 -6.56
CA PRO A 314 -21.55 3.64 -7.76
C PRO A 314 -22.61 4.70 -7.48
N THR A 315 -23.00 5.48 -8.49
CA THR A 315 -23.97 6.60 -8.33
C THR A 315 -25.40 6.24 -8.73
N ASP A 316 -25.56 5.14 -9.45
CA ASP A 316 -26.81 4.70 -10.08
C ASP A 316 -27.48 3.53 -9.35
N THR A 317 -26.84 2.99 -8.33
CA THR A 317 -27.31 1.82 -7.58
C THR A 317 -26.93 1.89 -6.10
N ASN A 318 -27.77 1.30 -5.26
CA ASN A 318 -27.46 1.08 -3.84
C ASN A 318 -26.58 -0.16 -3.63
N LYS A 319 -26.22 -0.88 -4.70
CA LYS A 319 -25.31 -2.04 -4.64
C LYS A 319 -23.85 -1.61 -4.77
N THR A 320 -22.97 -2.51 -4.40
CA THR A 320 -21.53 -2.40 -4.70
C THR A 320 -21.25 -2.47 -6.19
N GLY A 321 -20.13 -1.91 -6.63
CA GLY A 321 -19.59 -2.07 -7.98
C GLY A 321 -19.22 -3.52 -8.32
N GLY A 322 -18.70 -3.71 -9.54
CA GLY A 322 -18.47 -5.03 -10.13
C GLY A 322 -17.13 -5.70 -9.78
N PHE A 323 -16.20 -4.96 -9.16
CA PHE A 323 -14.84 -5.43 -8.89
C PHE A 323 -14.49 -5.32 -7.40
N PRO A 324 -15.21 -5.99 -6.49
CA PRO A 324 -14.88 -5.91 -5.08
C PRO A 324 -13.49 -6.50 -4.82
N HIS A 325 -12.69 -5.78 -4.04
CA HIS A 325 -11.37 -6.23 -3.60
C HIS A 325 -10.98 -5.55 -2.29
N HIS A 326 -9.91 -6.06 -1.68
CA HIS A 326 -9.35 -5.57 -0.41
C HIS A 326 -7.84 -5.80 -0.35
N SER A 327 -7.20 -5.45 0.76
CA SER A 327 -5.73 -5.63 0.96
C SER A 327 -4.88 -4.96 -0.13
N PHE A 328 -5.34 -3.83 -0.64
CA PHE A 328 -4.59 -2.94 -1.53
C PHE A 328 -4.04 -1.76 -0.75
N THR A 329 -3.30 -0.88 -1.42
CA THR A 329 -2.85 0.37 -0.83
C THR A 329 -3.43 1.57 -1.56
N CYS A 330 -3.64 2.66 -0.82
CA CYS A 330 -4.13 3.93 -1.35
C CYS A 330 -3.14 5.05 -1.06
N ASN A 331 -2.79 5.85 -2.08
CA ASN A 331 -1.88 6.97 -1.93
C ASN A 331 -2.43 8.21 -2.62
N VAL A 332 -2.74 9.24 -1.84
CA VAL A 332 -3.10 10.56 -2.37
C VAL A 332 -1.83 11.24 -2.88
N VAL A 333 -1.87 11.71 -4.13
CA VAL A 333 -0.78 12.44 -4.78
C VAL A 333 -1.28 13.79 -5.26
N ASN A 334 -0.41 14.80 -5.13
CA ASN A 334 -0.68 16.16 -5.60
C ASN A 334 -2.03 16.73 -5.12
N GLU A 335 -2.46 16.34 -3.91
CA GLU A 335 -3.75 16.69 -3.27
C GLU A 335 -5.03 16.35 -4.04
N ALA A 336 -4.94 15.87 -5.28
CA ALA A 336 -6.06 15.87 -6.23
C ALA A 336 -6.42 14.49 -6.79
N GLN A 337 -5.51 13.53 -6.65
CA GLN A 337 -5.67 12.20 -7.22
C GLN A 337 -5.24 11.17 -6.20
N MET A 338 -5.84 9.99 -6.21
CA MET A 338 -5.48 8.89 -5.34
C MET A 338 -5.19 7.64 -6.17
N PHE A 339 -3.99 7.11 -6.03
CA PHE A 339 -3.69 5.78 -6.55
C PHE A 339 -4.33 4.74 -5.65
N VAL A 340 -4.97 3.75 -6.26
CA VAL A 340 -5.31 2.47 -5.66
C VAL A 340 -4.45 1.44 -6.37
N HIS A 341 -3.64 0.69 -5.63
CA HIS A 341 -2.73 -0.28 -6.23
C HIS A 341 -3.01 -1.69 -5.71
N GLY A 342 -3.20 -2.63 -6.63
CA GLY A 342 -3.37 -4.05 -6.35
C GLY A 342 -4.65 -4.39 -5.60
N GLY A 343 -4.58 -5.47 -4.83
CA GLY A 343 -5.67 -6.01 -4.02
C GLY A 343 -5.89 -7.50 -4.26
N PHE A 344 -6.58 -8.13 -3.31
CA PHE A 344 -7.10 -9.48 -3.45
C PHE A 344 -8.53 -9.39 -3.98
N PHE A 345 -8.82 -10.13 -5.06
CA PHE A 345 -10.10 -10.11 -5.77
C PHE A 345 -10.87 -11.41 -5.45
N PRO A 346 -11.91 -11.39 -4.60
CA PRO A 346 -12.59 -12.61 -4.15
C PRO A 346 -13.38 -13.34 -5.25
N LEU A 347 -13.70 -12.66 -6.34
CA LEU A 347 -14.55 -13.20 -7.40
C LEU A 347 -13.82 -14.03 -8.45
N ASN A 348 -12.53 -13.77 -8.68
CA ASN A 348 -11.77 -14.42 -9.74
C ASN A 348 -10.26 -14.20 -9.60
N ASP A 349 -9.51 -14.99 -10.39
CA ASP A 349 -8.05 -14.93 -10.44
C ASP A 349 -7.47 -14.15 -11.62
N VAL A 350 -8.26 -13.24 -12.21
CA VAL A 350 -7.82 -12.46 -13.38
C VAL A 350 -6.75 -11.45 -12.97
N CYS A 351 -5.74 -11.27 -13.82
CA CYS A 351 -4.70 -10.27 -13.57
C CYS A 351 -5.27 -8.86 -13.46
N ASP A 352 -4.75 -8.11 -12.50
CA ASP A 352 -5.17 -6.76 -12.19
C ASP A 352 -4.47 -5.78 -13.14
N VAL A 353 -5.18 -5.39 -14.20
CA VAL A 353 -4.74 -4.43 -15.23
C VAL A 353 -3.23 -4.52 -15.53
N PRO A 354 -2.72 -5.66 -16.06
CA PRO A 354 -1.28 -5.93 -16.16
C PRO A 354 -0.50 -4.86 -16.96
N ASP A 355 -1.13 -4.28 -17.99
CA ASP A 355 -0.55 -3.17 -18.78
C ASP A 355 -0.39 -1.86 -17.99
N GLN A 356 -1.00 -1.77 -16.80
CA GLN A 356 -0.92 -0.69 -15.84
C GLN A 356 -0.31 -1.14 -14.50
N TRP A 357 0.22 -2.37 -14.43
CA TRP A 357 0.86 -2.93 -13.24
C TRP A 357 -0.03 -2.89 -11.98
N GLY A 358 -1.34 -3.08 -12.15
CA GLY A 358 -2.29 -3.03 -11.02
C GLY A 358 -2.53 -1.63 -10.45
N LEU A 359 -2.11 -0.56 -11.16
CA LEU A 359 -2.44 0.81 -10.79
C LEU A 359 -3.81 1.21 -11.33
N HIS A 360 -4.64 1.69 -10.42
CA HIS A 360 -5.88 2.42 -10.69
C HIS A 360 -5.74 3.83 -10.12
N LEU A 361 -6.34 4.81 -10.78
CA LEU A 361 -6.34 6.18 -10.28
C LEU A 361 -7.76 6.70 -10.11
N MET A 362 -8.04 7.16 -8.91
CA MET A 362 -9.23 7.91 -8.58
C MET A 362 -8.95 9.41 -8.65
N ASP A 363 -9.81 10.11 -9.37
CA ASP A 363 -9.87 11.57 -9.37
C ASP A 363 -10.69 12.06 -8.18
N LEU A 364 -10.07 12.83 -7.29
CA LEU A 364 -10.73 13.35 -6.10
C LEU A 364 -11.59 14.60 -6.41
N GLY A 365 -11.48 15.15 -7.62
CA GLY A 365 -12.29 16.25 -8.12
C GLY A 365 -13.65 15.79 -8.65
N ARG A 366 -14.73 16.42 -8.16
CA ARG A 366 -16.12 16.11 -8.55
C ARG A 366 -16.46 16.35 -10.04
N GLN A 367 -15.59 17.00 -10.81
CA GLN A 367 -15.83 17.32 -12.22
C GLN A 367 -14.57 17.07 -13.05
N ASN A 368 -14.36 15.82 -13.44
CA ASN A 368 -13.53 15.51 -14.60
C ASN A 368 -14.37 15.38 -15.86
N GLU A 369 -13.72 15.49 -17.02
CA GLU A 369 -14.39 15.51 -18.33
C GLU A 369 -15.29 14.29 -18.55
N ASN A 370 -14.96 13.17 -17.93
CA ASN A 370 -15.65 11.89 -18.07
C ASN A 370 -16.77 11.68 -17.04
N LYS A 371 -16.89 12.55 -16.02
CA LYS A 371 -17.82 12.39 -14.87
C LYS A 371 -17.74 11.01 -14.22
N ALA A 372 -16.55 10.42 -14.20
CA ALA A 372 -16.29 9.09 -13.65
C ALA A 372 -15.17 9.20 -12.60
N PRO A 373 -15.22 8.45 -11.49
CA PRO A 373 -14.17 8.51 -10.48
C PRO A 373 -12.82 8.03 -11.03
N TRP A 374 -12.84 7.03 -11.90
CA TRP A 374 -11.65 6.42 -12.49
C TRP A 374 -11.09 7.24 -13.65
N ALA A 375 -9.81 7.55 -13.59
CA ALA A 375 -9.12 8.37 -14.58
C ALA A 375 -7.71 7.83 -14.89
N LEU A 376 -7.07 8.40 -15.91
CA LEU A 376 -5.63 8.23 -16.14
C LEU A 376 -4.88 9.29 -15.34
N TYR A 377 -3.61 9.05 -15.07
CA TYR A 377 -2.81 9.95 -14.24
C TYR A 377 -2.42 11.23 -14.96
N GLU A 378 -2.71 12.37 -14.31
CA GLU A 378 -2.34 13.70 -14.77
C GLU A 378 -1.27 14.30 -13.82
N PRO A 379 0.03 14.34 -14.20
CA PRO A 379 1.09 14.88 -13.35
C PRO A 379 0.88 16.35 -12.97
N ASP A 380 0.35 17.16 -13.90
CA ASP A 380 0.13 18.60 -13.71
C ASP A 380 -1.08 18.92 -12.81
N LYS A 381 -1.89 17.92 -12.46
CA LYS A 381 -3.08 18.11 -11.64
C LYS A 381 -2.70 18.13 -10.16
N THR A 382 -2.69 19.35 -9.60
CA THR A 382 -2.13 19.62 -8.27
C THR A 382 -3.12 20.09 -7.22
N LYS A 383 -4.40 20.25 -7.57
CA LYS A 383 -5.45 20.68 -6.63
C LYS A 383 -6.81 20.11 -6.99
N ILE A 384 -7.63 19.86 -5.97
CA ILE A 384 -9.05 19.54 -6.12
C ILE A 384 -9.79 20.78 -6.63
N CYS A 385 -10.49 20.62 -7.75
CA CYS A 385 -11.36 21.64 -8.32
C CYS A 385 -12.72 21.68 -7.61
N CYS A 386 -12.93 22.63 -6.69
CA CYS A 386 -14.25 22.92 -6.10
C CYS A 386 -15.09 23.80 -7.08
N PRO A 387 -16.45 23.69 -7.13
CA PRO A 387 -17.29 24.19 -8.23
C PRO A 387 -17.16 25.67 -8.60
N TYR A 388 -16.58 26.51 -7.74
CA TYR A 388 -16.54 27.96 -7.94
C TYR A 388 -15.20 28.52 -8.43
N ARG A 389 -14.15 27.70 -8.64
CA ARG A 389 -12.80 28.23 -8.96
C ARG A 389 -12.01 27.51 -10.04
N CYS A 390 -12.66 26.77 -10.94
CA CYS A 390 -11.95 26.18 -12.07
C CYS A 390 -12.24 26.97 -13.36
N HIS A 391 -11.54 28.10 -13.50
CA HIS A 391 -11.31 28.68 -14.82
C HIS A 391 -9.94 28.25 -15.35
N GLN A 392 -10.02 27.57 -16.49
CA GLN A 392 -8.94 26.93 -17.23
C GLN A 392 -7.76 27.88 -17.47
N GLY A 393 -6.57 27.45 -17.08
CA GLY A 393 -5.31 27.93 -17.63
C GLY A 393 -5.09 27.39 -19.05
N ARG A 394 -5.86 27.86 -20.03
CA ARG A 394 -5.49 27.79 -21.47
C ARG A 394 -5.69 29.19 -22.05
N GLY A 395 -4.57 29.84 -22.39
CA GLY A 395 -4.48 31.29 -22.45
C GLY A 395 -5.24 32.02 -23.55
N ARG A 396 -5.54 33.31 -23.31
CA ARG A 396 -5.45 34.43 -24.26
C ARG A 396 -5.66 35.77 -23.54
N LYS A 397 -5.01 36.81 -24.07
CA LYS A 397 -5.00 38.20 -23.59
C LYS A 397 -6.38 38.87 -23.64
N GLN A 398 -6.56 39.82 -22.71
CA GLN A 398 -7.45 41.02 -22.70
C GLN A 398 -8.96 40.85 -22.49
N GLY A 399 -9.50 41.54 -21.47
CA GLY A 399 -10.90 41.96 -21.40
C GLY A 399 -11.41 42.32 -19.99
N ARG A 400 -11.91 43.54 -19.80
CA ARG A 400 -12.36 44.20 -18.55
C ARG A 400 -13.54 43.55 -17.77
N ARG A 401 -13.49 43.69 -16.42
CA ARG A 401 -14.53 43.96 -15.38
C ARG A 401 -16.02 43.69 -15.69
N SER A 402 -16.73 43.00 -14.78
CA SER A 402 -17.58 43.58 -13.70
C SER A 402 -18.31 42.52 -12.85
N ASN A 403 -18.50 42.83 -11.56
CA ASN A 403 -19.21 42.08 -10.51
C ASN A 403 -20.68 41.73 -10.83
N GLN A 404 -21.17 40.58 -10.35
CA GLN A 404 -22.29 40.40 -9.40
C GLN A 404 -22.62 38.91 -9.21
N ASP A 405 -23.45 38.62 -8.19
CA ASP A 405 -24.17 37.36 -7.85
C ASP A 405 -23.67 36.73 -6.54
N GLU A 406 -24.20 37.19 -5.40
CA GLU A 406 -25.47 36.77 -4.74
C GLU A 406 -25.36 35.41 -4.06
N ALA A 407 -25.21 35.49 -2.74
CA ALA A 407 -25.34 34.40 -1.80
C ALA A 407 -26.80 33.90 -1.77
N GLY A 408 -27.01 32.68 -2.26
CA GLY A 408 -28.26 31.93 -2.17
C GLY A 408 -28.14 30.78 -1.18
N ARG A 409 -28.73 30.99 0.00
CA ARG A 409 -29.03 30.04 1.08
C ARG A 409 -29.45 28.64 0.60
N TRP A 410 -29.01 27.60 1.30
CA TRP A 410 -29.82 26.40 1.57
C TRP A 410 -29.55 25.89 2.99
N LEU A 411 -30.62 25.33 3.57
CA LEU A 411 -30.81 24.83 4.93
C LEU A 411 -29.90 23.67 5.29
#